data_AF-A0A8T0FBU3-F1
#
_entry.id   AF-A0A8T0FBU3-F1
#
_cell.length_a   1.000
_cell.length_b   1.000
_cell.length_c   1.000
_cell.angle_alpha   90.00
_cell.angle_beta   90.00
_cell.angle_gamma   90.00
#
_symmetry.space_group_name_H-M   'P 1'
#
loop_
_entity.id
_entity.type
_entity.pdbx_description
1 polymer ?
#
loop_
_entity_poly.entity_id
_entity_poly.type
_entity_poly.pdbx_seq_one_letter_code
_entity_poly.pdbx_strand_id
1 'polypeptide(L)'
;MNTLISNEKFITSFVHHINLKDPYVRRVGIAVTLRNLCSETSVHKLLIEKDVLSVLLLPLMGPEEYEEEHMEKLPIDCQYLESSKERESVPQIRRALVQALSLLCYTEDGWNYLITHSVYFVIRDLHKWETDPTTKEAIETLVGFLLVEQYGEVNTAAGGSGILTPSVTEIVNDLPDFIVM
;
A
#
# COMPACT_ATOMS: atom_id res chain seq x y z
N MET A 1 0.98 -0.35 -22.37
CA MET A 1 0.52 -0.09 -20.98
C MET A 1 0.36 1.40 -20.73
N ASN A 2 1.35 2.22 -21.11
CA ASN A 2 1.28 3.70 -21.00
C ASN A 2 -0.02 4.31 -21.53
N THR A 3 -0.52 3.89 -22.70
CA THR A 3 -1.74 4.46 -23.30
C THR A 3 -3.03 4.27 -22.49
N LEU A 4 -3.10 3.24 -21.62
CA LEU A 4 -4.26 2.99 -20.76
C LEU A 4 -4.20 3.82 -19.48
N ILE A 5 -3.02 3.91 -18.86
CA ILE A 5 -2.81 4.66 -17.62
C ILE A 5 -2.86 6.18 -17.88
N SER A 6 -2.49 6.62 -19.09
CA SER A 6 -2.61 8.04 -19.50
C SER A 6 -4.06 8.55 -19.57
N ASN A 7 -5.06 7.66 -19.57
CA ASN A 7 -6.45 8.09 -19.48
C ASN A 7 -6.77 8.53 -18.04
N GLU A 8 -7.05 9.81 -17.83
CA GLU A 8 -7.34 10.40 -16.52
C GLU A 8 -8.47 9.67 -15.76
N LYS A 9 -9.40 9.05 -16.48
CA LYS A 9 -10.52 8.33 -15.87
C LYS A 9 -10.17 6.92 -15.41
N PHE A 10 -8.99 6.40 -15.76
CA PHE A 10 -8.63 5.00 -15.55
C PHE A 10 -8.50 4.69 -14.05
N ILE A 11 -7.65 5.42 -13.32
CA ILE A 11 -7.45 5.21 -11.88
C ILE A 11 -8.71 5.59 -11.10
N THR A 12 -9.37 6.71 -11.44
CA THR A 12 -10.63 7.11 -10.77
C THR A 12 -11.76 6.09 -10.97
N SER A 13 -11.78 5.38 -12.11
CA SER A 13 -12.77 4.30 -12.32
C SER A 13 -12.57 3.13 -11.36
N PHE A 14 -11.34 2.88 -10.92
CA PHE A 14 -11.05 1.84 -9.94
C PHE A 14 -11.49 2.20 -8.53
N VAL A 15 -11.35 3.47 -8.11
CA VAL A 15 -11.83 3.95 -6.80
C VAL A 15 -13.32 3.65 -6.62
N HIS A 16 -14.13 3.97 -7.62
CA HIS A 16 -15.57 3.72 -7.54
C HIS A 16 -15.84 2.22 -7.41
N HIS A 17 -15.20 1.39 -8.23
CA HIS A 17 -15.54 -0.03 -8.32
C HIS A 17 -14.93 -0.92 -7.23
N ILE A 18 -13.78 -0.57 -6.67
CA ILE A 18 -13.16 -1.36 -5.60
C ILE A 18 -13.92 -1.23 -4.27
N ASN A 19 -14.61 -0.11 -4.07
CA ASN A 19 -15.41 0.12 -2.86
C ASN A 19 -16.87 -0.41 -2.97
N LEU A 20 -17.28 -0.97 -4.11
CA LEU A 20 -18.62 -1.54 -4.27
C LEU A 20 -18.74 -2.91 -3.60
N LYS A 21 -19.80 -3.12 -2.81
CA LYS A 21 -20.10 -4.41 -2.17
C LYS A 21 -20.27 -5.58 -3.14
N ASP A 22 -20.63 -5.30 -4.40
CA ASP A 22 -20.74 -6.32 -5.45
C ASP A 22 -20.36 -5.79 -6.85
N PRO A 23 -19.88 -6.65 -7.76
CA PRO A 23 -19.60 -8.08 -7.55
C PRO A 23 -18.15 -8.32 -7.08
N TYR A 24 -17.98 -9.31 -6.19
CA TYR A 24 -16.68 -9.81 -5.70
C TYR A 24 -15.61 -9.96 -6.80
N VAL A 25 -15.95 -10.60 -7.93
CA VAL A 25 -15.01 -10.88 -9.04
C VAL A 25 -14.39 -9.59 -9.59
N ARG A 26 -15.16 -8.49 -9.64
CA ARG A 26 -14.67 -7.20 -10.12
C ARG A 26 -13.65 -6.60 -9.14
N ARG A 27 -13.95 -6.62 -7.84
CA ARG A 27 -13.02 -6.10 -6.82
C ARG A 27 -11.70 -6.85 -6.81
N VAL A 28 -11.75 -8.19 -6.88
CA VAL A 28 -10.55 -9.03 -7.01
C VAL A 28 -9.76 -8.68 -8.26
N GLY A 29 -10.45 -8.56 -9.41
CA GLY A 29 -9.82 -8.19 -10.68
C GLY A 29 -9.11 -6.83 -10.61
N ILE A 30 -9.74 -5.82 -10.00
CA ILE A 30 -9.14 -4.50 -9.80
C ILE A 30 -7.92 -4.58 -8.89
N ALA A 31 -8.04 -5.20 -7.71
CA ALA A 31 -6.93 -5.30 -6.76
C ALA A 31 -5.71 -6.03 -7.34
N VAL A 32 -5.93 -7.11 -8.09
CA VAL A 32 -4.85 -7.83 -8.78
C VAL A 32 -4.26 -6.98 -9.91
N THR A 33 -5.09 -6.23 -10.65
CA THR A 33 -4.62 -5.32 -11.70
C THR A 33 -3.74 -4.22 -11.12
N LEU A 34 -4.16 -3.58 -10.03
CA LEU A 34 -3.39 -2.56 -9.32
C LEU A 34 -2.05 -3.12 -8.84
N ARG A 35 -2.06 -4.29 -8.18
CA ARG A 35 -0.82 -4.96 -7.78
C ARG A 35 0.11 -5.23 -8.95
N ASN A 36 -0.41 -5.72 -10.07
CA ASN A 36 0.40 -5.99 -11.26
C ASN A 36 0.96 -4.70 -11.88
N LEU A 37 0.22 -3.59 -11.84
CA LEU A 37 0.72 -2.28 -12.28
C LEU A 37 1.85 -1.78 -11.37
N CYS A 38 1.70 -1.90 -10.04
CA CYS A 38 2.73 -1.55 -9.08
C CYS A 38 3.98 -2.46 -9.16
N SER A 39 3.92 -3.60 -9.86
CA SER A 39 5.12 -4.42 -10.09
C SER A 39 6.04 -3.84 -11.17
N GLU A 40 5.55 -2.90 -11.99
CA GLU A 40 6.29 -2.29 -13.08
C GLU A 40 6.88 -0.96 -12.61
N THR A 41 8.15 -0.97 -12.21
CA THR A 41 8.82 0.21 -11.62
C THR A 41 8.84 1.41 -12.55
N SER A 42 8.85 1.19 -13.87
CA SER A 42 8.83 2.26 -14.87
C SER A 42 7.55 3.11 -14.86
N VAL A 43 6.45 2.61 -14.30
CA VAL A 43 5.17 3.35 -14.21
C VAL A 43 4.91 3.98 -12.84
N HIS A 44 5.78 3.80 -11.84
CA HIS A 44 5.52 4.28 -10.47
C HIS A 44 5.25 5.78 -10.41
N LYS A 45 6.08 6.60 -11.08
CA LYS A 45 5.86 8.06 -11.16
C LYS A 45 4.48 8.40 -11.69
N LEU A 46 4.07 7.73 -12.77
CA LEU A 46 2.75 7.93 -13.37
C LEU A 46 1.62 7.50 -12.43
N LEU A 47 1.79 6.41 -11.67
CA LEU A 47 0.80 5.97 -10.69
C LEU A 47 0.67 6.98 -9.53
N ILE A 48 1.79 7.51 -9.05
CA ILE A 48 1.84 8.55 -8.01
C ILE A 48 1.14 9.83 -8.50
N GLU A 49 1.46 10.30 -9.71
CA GLU A 49 0.81 11.46 -10.34
C GLU A 49 -0.71 11.29 -10.50
N LYS A 50 -1.20 10.04 -10.56
CA LYS A 50 -2.63 9.71 -10.67
C LYS A 50 -3.28 9.37 -9.33
N ASP A 51 -2.62 9.69 -8.22
CA ASP A 51 -3.12 9.45 -6.85
C ASP A 51 -3.57 8.01 -6.62
N VAL A 52 -2.71 7.06 -7.00
CA VAL A 52 -2.97 5.63 -6.78
C VAL A 52 -3.22 5.30 -5.31
N LEU A 53 -2.68 6.10 -4.38
CA LEU A 53 -2.71 5.83 -2.95
C LEU A 53 -4.12 5.85 -2.37
N SER A 54 -4.98 6.78 -2.81
CA SER A 54 -6.41 6.81 -2.44
C SER A 54 -7.11 5.48 -2.73
N VAL A 55 -6.81 4.89 -3.90
CA VAL A 55 -7.42 3.62 -4.34
C VAL A 55 -6.92 2.43 -3.52
N LEU A 56 -5.64 2.46 -3.11
CA LEU A 56 -4.99 1.39 -2.37
C LEU A 56 -5.33 1.42 -0.88
N LEU A 57 -5.35 2.60 -0.25
CA LEU A 57 -5.56 2.74 1.20
C LEU A 57 -7.02 2.66 1.61
N LEU A 58 -7.94 3.30 0.87
CA LEU A 58 -9.32 3.42 1.32
C LEU A 58 -9.99 2.07 1.63
N PRO A 59 -9.79 0.98 0.86
CA PRO A 59 -10.33 -0.34 1.20
C PRO A 59 -9.65 -0.98 2.42
N LEU A 60 -8.44 -0.56 2.78
CA LEU A 60 -7.66 -1.07 3.91
C LEU A 60 -7.96 -0.33 5.23
N MET A 61 -8.57 0.85 5.16
CA MET A 61 -8.91 1.68 6.31
C MET A 61 -10.23 1.27 6.97
N GLY A 62 -10.24 1.29 8.30
CA GLY A 62 -11.44 1.15 9.13
C GLY A 62 -11.87 2.52 9.72
N PRO A 63 -12.59 2.51 10.84
CA PRO A 63 -13.09 3.72 11.49
C PRO A 63 -12.06 4.36 12.44
N GLU A 64 -10.78 4.03 12.31
CA GLU A 64 -9.74 4.56 13.19
C GLU A 64 -9.50 6.05 12.96
N GLU A 65 -9.30 6.77 14.07
CA GLU A 65 -8.87 8.16 14.06
C GLU A 65 -7.35 8.25 14.21
N TYR A 66 -6.75 9.17 13.45
CA TYR A 66 -5.33 9.47 13.51
C TYR A 66 -5.14 10.89 14.06
N GLU A 67 -3.96 11.14 14.64
CA GLU A 67 -3.56 12.50 15.02
C GLU A 67 -3.58 13.43 13.82
N GLU A 68 -3.89 14.71 14.04
CA GLU A 68 -4.12 15.71 12.98
C GLU A 68 -2.94 15.79 12.01
N GLU A 69 -1.70 15.73 12.51
CA GLU A 69 -0.48 15.76 11.68
C GLU A 69 -0.33 14.56 10.73
N HIS A 70 -0.94 13.41 11.05
CA HIS A 70 -0.96 12.23 10.19
C HIS A 70 -2.16 12.26 9.26
N MET A 71 -3.31 12.73 9.78
CA MET A 71 -4.55 12.83 9.02
C MET A 71 -4.39 13.78 7.82
N GLU A 72 -3.79 14.96 8.02
CA GLU A 72 -3.58 15.95 6.96
C GLU A 72 -2.67 15.46 5.82
N LYS A 73 -1.82 14.45 6.10
CA LYS A 73 -0.90 13.86 5.12
C LYS A 73 -1.53 12.74 4.29
N LEU A 74 -2.65 12.18 4.72
CA LEU A 74 -3.35 11.15 3.96
C LEU A 74 -3.98 11.75 2.70
N PRO A 75 -4.23 10.95 1.65
CA PRO A 75 -5.01 11.41 0.52
C PRO A 75 -6.40 11.89 0.94
N ILE A 76 -6.97 12.87 0.22
CA ILE A 76 -8.24 13.53 0.60
C ILE A 76 -9.37 12.52 0.83
N ASP A 77 -9.49 11.50 -0.03
CA ASP A 77 -10.53 10.47 0.07
C ASP A 77 -10.37 9.55 1.29
N CYS A 78 -9.22 9.60 1.96
CA CYS A 78 -8.86 8.81 3.13
C CYS A 78 -8.97 9.60 4.45
N GLN A 79 -9.23 10.91 4.39
CA GLN A 79 -9.29 11.76 5.58
C GLN A 79 -10.67 11.73 6.23
N TYR A 80 -10.71 11.80 7.56
CA TYR A 80 -11.92 11.99 8.38
C TYR A 80 -13.09 11.07 7.98
N LEU A 81 -12.79 9.77 7.86
CA LEU A 81 -13.78 8.76 7.49
C LEU A 81 -14.88 8.64 8.57
N GLU A 82 -16.08 8.30 8.13
CA GLU A 82 -17.21 8.06 9.04
C GLU A 82 -16.97 6.84 9.94
N SER A 83 -17.56 6.83 11.14
CA SER A 83 -17.46 5.69 12.07
C SER A 83 -18.06 4.39 11.53
N SER A 84 -18.88 4.45 10.48
CA SER A 84 -19.41 3.31 9.74
C SER A 84 -18.45 2.73 8.69
N LYS A 85 -17.25 3.29 8.54
CA LYS A 85 -16.26 2.81 7.57
C LYS A 85 -15.78 1.42 7.95
N GLU A 86 -16.04 0.46 7.07
CA GLU A 86 -15.52 -0.90 7.18
C GLU A 86 -14.37 -1.13 6.21
N ARG A 87 -13.41 -1.95 6.64
CA ARG A 87 -12.37 -2.51 5.76
C ARG A 87 -12.99 -3.45 4.74
N GLU A 88 -12.31 -3.65 3.61
CA GLU A 88 -12.62 -4.72 2.67
C GLU A 88 -12.66 -6.05 3.42
N SER A 89 -13.76 -6.79 3.29
CA SER A 89 -14.00 -8.00 4.08
C SER A 89 -13.24 -9.22 3.58
N VAL A 90 -12.83 -9.22 2.30
CA VAL A 90 -12.14 -10.35 1.68
C VAL A 90 -10.61 -10.26 1.89
N PRO A 91 -9.99 -11.21 2.62
CA PRO A 91 -8.55 -11.17 2.90
C PRO A 91 -7.67 -11.12 1.66
N GLN A 92 -8.02 -11.88 0.62
CA GLN A 92 -7.21 -11.91 -0.61
C GLN A 92 -7.17 -10.55 -1.34
N ILE A 93 -8.21 -9.73 -1.22
CA ILE A 93 -8.25 -8.38 -1.81
C ILE A 93 -7.34 -7.48 -0.98
N ARG A 94 -7.49 -7.48 0.35
CA ARG A 94 -6.61 -6.73 1.26
C ARG A 94 -5.14 -7.07 1.01
N ARG A 95 -4.81 -8.36 0.94
CA ARG A 95 -3.46 -8.85 0.64
C ARG A 95 -2.93 -8.32 -0.69
N ALA A 96 -3.74 -8.31 -1.75
CA ALA A 96 -3.32 -7.79 -3.05
C ALA A 96 -3.02 -6.28 -3.01
N LEU A 97 -3.80 -5.51 -2.26
CA LEU A 97 -3.59 -4.07 -2.08
C LEU A 97 -2.34 -3.77 -1.23
N VAL A 98 -2.15 -4.52 -0.14
CA VAL A 98 -0.92 -4.43 0.68
C VAL A 98 0.31 -4.78 -0.15
N GLN A 99 0.25 -5.86 -0.95
CA GLN A 99 1.32 -6.20 -1.89
C GLN A 99 1.59 -5.09 -2.91
N ALA A 100 0.55 -4.40 -3.40
CA ALA A 100 0.72 -3.28 -4.31
C ALA A 100 1.49 -2.11 -3.65
N LEU A 101 1.17 -1.79 -2.40
CA LEU A 101 1.92 -0.80 -1.61
C LEU A 101 3.38 -1.22 -1.41
N SER A 102 3.63 -2.48 -1.06
CA SER A 102 4.99 -3.02 -0.92
C SER A 102 5.80 -2.92 -2.22
N LEU A 103 5.15 -3.17 -3.36
CA LEU A 103 5.80 -3.06 -4.67
C LEU A 103 6.12 -1.60 -5.03
N LEU A 104 5.28 -0.63 -4.66
CA LEU A 104 5.62 0.80 -4.85
C LEU A 104 6.92 1.19 -4.13
N CYS A 105 7.21 0.58 -2.98
CA CYS A 105 8.47 0.79 -2.26
C CYS A 105 9.72 0.29 -3.03
N TYR A 106 9.59 -0.32 -4.21
CA TYR A 106 10.74 -0.77 -5.02
C TYR A 106 11.39 0.38 -5.81
N THR A 107 10.86 1.59 -5.68
CA THR A 107 11.49 2.82 -6.18
C THR A 107 11.57 3.83 -5.05
N GLU A 108 12.59 4.68 -5.08
CA GLU A 108 12.74 5.76 -4.11
C GLU A 108 11.53 6.69 -4.12
N ASP A 109 11.02 7.05 -5.30
CA ASP A 109 9.83 7.89 -5.45
C ASP A 109 8.60 7.26 -4.76
N GLY A 110 8.37 5.97 -4.97
CA GLY A 110 7.24 5.26 -4.38
C GLY A 110 7.37 5.05 -2.87
N TRP A 111 8.57 4.72 -2.38
CA TRP A 111 8.83 4.65 -0.93
C TRP A 111 8.63 6.00 -0.25
N ASN A 112 9.26 7.06 -0.77
CA ASN A 112 9.09 8.42 -0.26
C ASN A 112 7.62 8.86 -0.28
N TYR A 113 6.89 8.50 -1.33
CA TYR A 113 5.46 8.79 -1.43
C TYR A 113 4.66 8.14 -0.30
N LEU A 114 4.91 6.87 0.03
CA LEU A 114 4.24 6.18 1.14
C LEU A 114 4.64 6.76 2.52
N ILE A 115 5.92 7.07 2.74
CA ILE A 115 6.40 7.65 4.00
C ILE A 115 5.78 9.04 4.24
N THR A 116 5.81 9.90 3.22
CA THR A 116 5.31 11.28 3.33
C THR A 116 3.80 11.36 3.54
N HIS A 117 3.03 10.34 3.13
CA HIS A 117 1.58 10.26 3.30
C HIS A 117 1.14 9.50 4.56
N SER A 118 2.03 9.30 5.53
CA SER A 118 1.69 8.67 6.83
C SER A 118 1.08 7.26 6.71
N VAL A 119 1.43 6.53 5.64
CA VAL A 119 0.86 5.19 5.35
C VAL A 119 1.12 4.21 6.49
N TYR A 120 2.26 4.35 7.19
CA TYR A 120 2.62 3.51 8.33
C TYR A 120 1.50 3.38 9.38
N PHE A 121 0.81 4.48 9.73
CA PHE A 121 -0.23 4.46 10.75
C PHE A 121 -1.46 3.67 10.32
N VAL A 122 -1.85 3.80 9.05
CA VAL A 122 -2.92 2.98 8.46
C VAL A 122 -2.58 1.50 8.51
N ILE A 123 -1.34 1.15 8.13
CA ILE A 123 -0.87 -0.23 8.06
C ILE A 123 -0.70 -0.85 9.44
N ARG A 124 -0.25 -0.07 10.44
CA ARG A 124 -0.19 -0.47 11.84
C ARG A 124 -1.55 -0.89 12.37
N ASP A 125 -2.58 -0.07 12.15
CA ASP A 125 -3.91 -0.38 12.68
C ASP A 125 -4.62 -1.46 11.87
N LEU A 126 -4.32 -1.57 10.56
CA LEU A 126 -4.68 -2.74 9.76
C LEU A 126 -4.05 -4.04 10.33
N HIS A 127 -2.77 -4.03 10.71
CA HIS A 127 -2.08 -5.20 11.28
C HIS A 127 -2.76 -5.69 12.56
N LYS A 128 -3.10 -4.77 13.47
CA LYS A 128 -3.80 -5.09 14.73
C LYS A 128 -5.18 -5.71 14.50
N TRP A 129 -5.87 -5.28 13.44
CA TRP A 129 -7.22 -5.74 13.11
C TRP A 129 -7.22 -7.05 12.30
N GLU A 130 -6.18 -7.30 11.50
CA GLU A 130 -6.13 -8.44 10.58
C GLU A 130 -6.00 -9.79 11.30
N THR A 131 -6.80 -10.75 10.87
CA THR A 131 -6.83 -12.11 11.44
C THR A 131 -6.34 -13.18 10.46
N ASP A 132 -6.32 -12.91 9.15
CA ASP A 132 -5.82 -13.85 8.14
C ASP A 132 -4.28 -13.89 8.18
N PRO A 133 -3.65 -15.06 8.48
CA PRO A 133 -2.21 -15.13 8.68
C PRO A 133 -1.40 -14.69 7.46
N THR A 134 -1.81 -15.11 6.25
CA THR A 134 -1.09 -14.78 5.02
C THR A 134 -1.21 -13.29 4.67
N THR A 135 -2.32 -12.65 5.04
CA THR A 135 -2.47 -11.20 4.88
C THR A 135 -1.64 -10.46 5.92
N LYS A 136 -1.57 -10.96 7.16
CA LYS A 136 -0.72 -10.41 8.23
C LYS A 136 0.77 -10.42 7.86
N GLU A 137 1.28 -11.52 7.29
CA GLU A 137 2.66 -11.60 6.76
C GLU A 137 2.94 -10.55 5.67
N ALA A 138 1.98 -10.32 4.77
CA ALA A 138 2.11 -9.29 3.74
C ALA A 138 2.15 -7.87 4.34
N ILE A 139 1.36 -7.64 5.40
CA ILE A 139 1.36 -6.38 6.15
C ILE A 139 2.70 -6.17 6.86
N GLU A 140 3.24 -7.19 7.53
CA GLU A 140 4.54 -7.13 8.21
C GLU A 140 5.67 -6.83 7.23
N THR A 141 5.62 -7.41 6.03
CA THR A 141 6.57 -7.09 4.95
C THR A 141 6.52 -5.61 4.58
N LEU A 142 5.31 -5.04 4.41
CA LEU A 142 5.14 -3.62 4.13
C LEU A 142 5.66 -2.75 5.29
N VAL A 143 5.35 -3.10 6.53
CA VAL A 143 5.84 -2.37 7.70
C VAL A 143 7.36 -2.36 7.74
N GLY A 144 8.01 -3.49 7.43
CA GLY A 144 9.47 -3.56 7.32
C GLY A 144 10.04 -2.53 6.36
N PHE A 145 9.40 -2.31 5.21
CA PHE A 145 9.81 -1.26 4.26
C PHE A 145 9.56 0.16 4.77
N LEU A 146 8.47 0.38 5.50
CA LEU A 146 8.08 1.70 6.02
C LEU A 146 8.89 2.14 7.25
N LEU A 147 9.58 1.20 7.91
CA LEU A 147 10.45 1.47 9.07
C LEU A 147 11.92 1.70 8.69
N VAL A 148 12.27 1.54 7.42
CA VAL A 148 13.62 1.86 6.94
C VAL A 148 13.87 3.36 7.09
N GLU A 149 15.01 3.78 7.65
CA GLU A 149 15.30 5.21 7.86
C GLU A 149 15.68 5.94 6.56
N GLN A 150 16.38 5.24 5.65
CA GLN A 150 16.89 5.82 4.41
C GLN A 150 16.71 4.85 3.24
N TYR A 151 16.26 5.38 2.10
CA TYR A 151 16.23 4.59 0.87
C TYR A 151 17.65 4.28 0.39
N GLY A 152 17.95 3.02 0.10
CA GLY A 152 19.29 2.59 -0.30
C GLY A 152 19.29 1.39 -1.25
N GLU A 153 20.41 1.19 -1.95
CA GLU A 153 20.63 0.04 -2.83
C GLU A 153 20.86 -1.25 -2.03
N VAL A 154 20.27 -2.37 -2.48
CA VAL A 154 20.55 -3.70 -1.89
C VAL A 154 21.89 -4.20 -2.38
N ASN A 155 22.77 -4.56 -1.45
CA ASN A 155 23.93 -5.40 -1.74
C ASN A 155 23.47 -6.82 -2.08
N THR A 156 23.21 -7.11 -3.36
CA THR A 156 23.01 -8.49 -3.82
C THR A 156 24.35 -9.21 -3.85
N ALA A 157 24.65 -9.98 -2.80
CA ALA A 157 25.59 -11.08 -2.97
C ALA A 157 24.93 -12.09 -3.93
N ALA A 158 25.54 -12.25 -5.12
CA ALA A 158 25.13 -13.09 -6.25
C ALA A 158 24.20 -12.42 -7.29
N GLY A 159 24.75 -12.29 -8.50
CA GLY A 159 24.17 -11.55 -9.61
C GLY A 159 22.84 -12.12 -10.13
N GLY A 160 21.89 -11.22 -10.29
CA GLY A 160 20.63 -11.36 -11.00
C GLY A 160 20.07 -9.95 -11.15
N SER A 161 19.58 -9.61 -12.35
CA SER A 161 19.05 -8.29 -12.73
C SER A 161 18.36 -7.55 -11.58
N GLY A 162 18.97 -6.44 -11.14
CA GLY A 162 18.64 -5.75 -9.89
C GLY A 162 17.21 -5.19 -9.88
N ILE A 163 16.36 -5.84 -9.10
CA ILE A 163 15.16 -5.21 -8.56
C ILE A 163 15.63 -4.43 -7.33
N LEU A 164 15.49 -3.11 -7.35
CA LEU A 164 15.68 -2.27 -6.18
C LEU A 164 14.60 -2.67 -5.16
N THR A 165 15.00 -3.25 -4.03
CA THR A 165 14.12 -3.46 -2.88
C THR A 165 14.67 -2.62 -1.73
N PRO A 166 13.84 -2.10 -0.81
CA PRO A 166 14.39 -1.56 0.42
C PRO A 166 15.18 -2.68 1.11
N SER A 167 16.46 -2.42 1.38
CA SER A 167 17.32 -3.32 2.13
C SER A 167 16.75 -3.48 3.54
N VAL A 168 16.20 -4.66 3.87
CA VAL A 168 15.79 -5.03 5.25
C VAL A 168 17.03 -5.24 6.15
N THR A 169 18.23 -4.88 5.68
CA THR A 169 19.50 -5.30 6.28
C THR A 169 20.03 -4.37 7.36
N GLU A 170 19.44 -3.21 7.58
CA GLU A 170 19.62 -2.51 8.84
C GLU A 170 18.45 -2.90 9.74
N ILE A 171 18.78 -3.82 10.65
CA ILE A 171 17.94 -4.28 11.76
C ILE A 171 17.08 -3.11 12.20
N VAL A 172 15.75 -3.24 12.03
CA VAL A 172 14.78 -2.35 12.71
C VAL A 172 15.11 -2.51 14.19
N ASN A 173 15.88 -1.57 14.74
CA ASN A 173 16.49 -1.73 16.07
C ASN A 173 15.42 -1.91 17.15
N ASP A 174 14.19 -1.48 16.86
CA ASP A 174 12.99 -1.72 17.64
C ASP A 174 11.81 -2.06 16.69
N LEU A 175 11.65 -3.35 16.33
CA LEU A 175 10.40 -3.80 15.71
C LEU A 175 9.24 -3.41 16.63
N PRO A 176 8.23 -2.68 16.14
CA PRO A 176 7.10 -2.28 16.99
C PRO A 176 6.47 -3.48 17.68
N ASP A 177 6.09 -3.33 18.95
CA ASP A 177 5.52 -4.41 19.78
C ASP A 177 4.34 -5.14 19.12
N PHE A 178 3.59 -4.46 18.24
CA PHE A 178 2.46 -5.07 17.53
C PHE A 178 2.89 -6.16 16.54
N ILE A 179 4.12 -6.15 16.04
CA ILE A 179 4.67 -7.16 15.11
C ILE A 179 5.15 -8.41 15.86
N VAL A 180 5.57 -8.27 17.11
CA VAL A 180 6.23 -9.33 17.89
C VAL A 180 5.23 -10.23 18.65
N MET A 181 3.92 -9.90 18.62
CA MET A 181 2.81 -10.63 19.26
C MET A 181 1.98 -11.46 18.28
#